data_AF-A0A9D8C095-F1
#
_entry.id   AF-A0A9D8C095-F1
#
_cell.length_a   1.000
_cell.length_b   1.000
_cell.length_c   1.000
_cell.angle_alpha   90.00
_cell.angle_beta   90.00
_cell.angle_gamma   90.00
#
_symmetry.space_group_name_H-M   'P 1'
#
loop_
_entity.id
_entity.type
_entity.pdbx_description
1 polymer ?
#
loop_
_entity_poly.entity_id
_entity_poly.type
_entity_poly.pdbx_seq_one_letter_code
_entity_poly.pdbx_strand_id
1 'polypeptide(L)'
;MKHPIFYSDLKQTNAVTALAARPKAQVYQTAFVVLLALLMVLCWHATSAQAQSRDITKQIMQSVVALQVSADPGSPSSRSLGPQRIGTGVVIGENLILTVGYLLIEAEDIDVLDHQQRR
;
A
#
# COMPACT_ATOMS: atom_id res chain seq x y z
N MET A 1 61.81 52.07 36.02
CA MET A 1 61.05 50.82 36.24
C MET A 1 59.85 50.84 35.30
N LYS A 2 59.89 50.06 34.22
CA LYS A 2 58.84 49.91 33.20
C LYS A 2 58.27 48.50 33.34
N HIS A 3 56.96 48.33 33.54
CA HIS A 3 56.29 47.04 33.36
C HIS A 3 55.24 47.17 32.25
N PRO A 4 55.30 46.34 31.19
CA PRO A 4 54.48 46.49 30.00
C PRO A 4 53.14 45.75 30.11
N ILE A 5 52.18 46.31 29.39
CA ILE A 5 50.82 45.86 29.13
C ILE A 5 50.85 44.49 28.42
N PHE A 6 50.20 43.48 28.99
CA PHE A 6 50.09 42.13 28.41
C PHE A 6 48.86 42.04 27.50
N TYR A 7 49.10 42.15 26.19
CA TYR A 7 48.12 41.97 25.12
C TYR A 7 48.21 40.50 24.66
N SER A 8 47.34 39.60 25.12
CA SER A 8 47.20 38.28 24.46
C SER A 8 45.92 37.56 24.89
N ASP A 9 44.77 37.92 24.31
CA ASP A 9 43.67 36.95 24.23
C ASP A 9 42.76 37.17 23.01
N LEU A 10 43.39 37.21 21.83
CA LEU A 10 42.71 37.04 20.55
C LEU A 10 43.15 35.71 19.94
N LYS A 11 42.76 34.60 20.58
CA LYS A 11 42.58 33.33 19.89
C LYS A 11 41.15 32.83 20.09
N GLN A 12 40.21 33.62 19.58
CA GLN A 12 38.96 33.10 19.03
C GLN A 12 39.30 32.18 17.85
N THR A 13 39.81 30.98 18.13
CA THR A 13 39.91 29.90 17.15
C THR A 13 38.54 29.26 17.05
N ASN A 14 37.77 29.80 16.10
CA ASN A 14 36.42 29.42 15.73
C ASN A 14 36.26 27.90 15.65
N ALA A 15 35.14 27.39 16.18
CA ALA A 15 34.69 26.00 16.10
C ALA A 15 34.66 25.43 14.66
N VAL A 16 34.78 26.30 13.65
CA VAL A 16 34.92 25.97 12.23
C VAL A 16 36.24 25.24 11.93
N THR A 17 37.34 25.52 12.64
CA THR A 17 38.65 24.88 12.38
C THR A 17 38.73 23.43 12.89
N ALA A 18 37.91 23.06 13.87
CA ALA A 18 37.89 21.70 14.42
C ALA A 18 37.27 20.66 13.46
N LEU A 19 36.45 21.11 12.50
CA LEU A 19 35.91 20.23 11.46
C LEU A 19 36.98 19.81 10.43
N ALA A 20 38.03 20.62 10.26
CA ALA A 20 39.13 20.36 9.33
C ALA A 20 40.19 19.38 9.88
N ALA A 21 40.17 19.07 11.18
CA ALA A 21 41.19 18.26 11.85
C ALA A 21 40.75 16.80 12.13
N ARG A 22 39.63 16.33 11.57
CA ARG A 22 39.26 14.91 11.68
C ARG A 22 40.16 14.08 10.75
N PRO A 23 40.82 13.02 11.24
CA PRO A 23 41.63 12.15 10.39
C PRO A 23 40.73 11.61 9.27
N LYS A 24 41.24 11.57 8.03
CA LYS A 24 40.44 11.20 6.84
C LYS A 24 39.67 9.88 7.05
N ALA A 25 40.25 8.92 7.76
CA ALA A 25 39.63 7.65 8.14
C ALA A 25 38.34 7.81 8.98
N GLN A 26 38.31 8.78 9.90
CA GLN A 26 37.15 9.03 10.76
C GLN A 26 36.01 9.75 10.01
N VAL A 27 36.34 10.55 8.99
CA VAL A 27 35.34 11.14 8.08
C VAL A 27 34.66 10.04 7.26
N TYR A 28 35.42 9.10 6.70
CA TYR A 28 34.87 7.95 5.97
C TYR A 28 34.01 7.03 6.85
N GLN A 29 34.44 6.77 8.09
CA GLN A 29 33.63 6.00 9.04
C GLN A 29 32.28 6.66 9.34
N THR A 30 32.27 7.97 9.61
CA THR A 30 31.01 8.68 9.86
C THR A 30 30.10 8.72 8.62
N ALA A 31 30.67 8.90 7.43
CA ALA A 31 29.91 8.88 6.18
C ALA A 31 29.29 7.50 5.91
N PHE A 32 30.02 6.42 6.20
CA PHE A 32 29.54 5.04 6.03
C PHE A 32 28.37 4.71 6.97
N VAL A 33 28.46 5.13 8.24
CA VAL A 33 27.37 4.91 9.21
C VAL A 33 26.12 5.69 8.83
N VAL A 34 26.27 6.95 8.40
CA VAL A 34 25.13 7.76 7.91
C VAL A 34 24.51 7.12 6.68
N LEU A 35 25.31 6.65 5.72
CA LEU A 35 24.82 5.95 4.54
C LEU A 35 24.06 4.67 4.91
N LEU A 36 24.59 3.85 5.81
CA LEU A 36 23.91 2.64 6.29
C LEU A 36 22.59 2.97 7.00
N ALA A 37 22.57 4.00 7.84
CA ALA A 37 21.35 4.44 8.51
C ALA A 37 20.30 4.92 7.48
N LEU A 38 20.72 5.67 6.46
CA LEU A 38 19.86 6.14 5.38
C LEU A 38 19.29 4.97 4.55
N LEU A 39 20.13 3.97 4.25
CA LEU A 39 19.69 2.74 3.58
C LEU A 39 18.69 1.93 4.41
N MET A 40 18.89 1.83 5.74
CA MET A 40 17.91 1.17 6.61
C MET A 40 16.56 1.89 6.60
N VAL A 41 16.56 3.23 6.66
CA VAL A 41 15.33 4.03 6.59
C VAL A 41 14.61 3.83 5.25
N LEU A 42 15.34 3.84 4.13
CA LEU A 42 14.79 3.57 2.80
C LEU A 42 14.17 2.16 2.70
N CYS A 43 14.83 1.15 3.28
CA CYS A 43 14.36 -0.23 3.30
C CYS A 43 13.07 -0.38 4.13
N TRP A 44 12.95 0.35 5.24
CA TRP A 44 11.75 0.41 6.07
C TRP A 44 10.55 0.98 5.29
N HIS A 45 10.77 2.08 4.58
CA HIS A 45 9.71 2.71 3.79
C HIS A 45 9.21 1.81 2.66
N ALA A 46 10.10 1.07 1.99
CA ALA A 46 9.72 0.13 0.92
C ALA A 46 8.77 -0.98 1.41
N THR A 47 8.97 -1.50 2.63
CA THR A 47 8.09 -2.53 3.22
C THR A 47 6.69 -2.00 3.54
N SER A 48 6.59 -0.76 4.05
CA SER A 48 5.31 -0.20 4.51
C SER A 48 4.30 0.02 3.38
N ALA A 49 4.75 0.47 2.20
CA ALA A 49 3.89 0.71 1.04
C ALA A 49 3.24 -0.57 0.50
N GLN A 50 3.96 -1.70 0.60
CA GLN A 50 3.50 -2.98 0.06
C GLN A 50 2.54 -3.71 1.02
N ALA A 51 2.66 -3.48 2.33
CA ALA A 51 1.74 -4.02 3.33
C ALA A 51 0.33 -3.41 3.20
N GLN A 52 0.22 -2.08 3.09
CA GLN A 52 -1.06 -1.37 3.00
C GLN A 52 -1.86 -1.78 1.74
N SER A 53 -1.19 -1.92 0.60
CA SER A 53 -1.83 -2.27 -0.68
C SER A 53 -2.41 -3.69 -0.67
N ARG A 54 -1.73 -4.65 -0.01
CA ARG A 54 -2.23 -6.03 0.12
C ARG A 54 -3.48 -6.10 0.98
N ASP A 55 -3.57 -5.28 2.02
CA ASP A 55 -4.69 -5.31 2.95
C ASP A 55 -5.98 -4.81 2.28
N ILE A 56 -5.90 -3.65 1.61
CA ILE A 56 -7.02 -3.08 0.84
C ILE A 56 -7.49 -4.06 -0.24
N THR A 57 -6.55 -4.69 -0.95
CA THR A 57 -6.89 -5.66 -2.00
C THR A 57 -7.63 -6.87 -1.41
N LYS A 58 -7.16 -7.42 -0.28
CA LYS A 58 -7.83 -8.54 0.39
C LYS A 58 -9.25 -8.17 0.80
N GLN A 59 -9.43 -7.00 1.41
CA GLN A 59 -10.74 -6.52 1.84
C GLN A 59 -11.71 -6.36 0.66
N ILE A 60 -11.25 -5.79 -0.46
CA ILE A 60 -12.06 -5.68 -1.68
C ILE A 60 -12.41 -7.08 -2.21
N MET A 61 -11.43 -7.99 -2.30
CA MET A 61 -11.68 -9.35 -2.82
C MET A 61 -12.65 -10.15 -1.95
N GLN A 62 -12.70 -9.92 -0.64
CA GLN A 62 -13.68 -10.52 0.26
C GLN A 62 -15.12 -10.04 0.00
N SER A 63 -15.29 -8.86 -0.61
CA SER A 63 -16.61 -8.32 -0.97
C SER A 63 -17.12 -8.81 -2.33
N VAL A 64 -16.27 -9.46 -3.13
CA VAL A 64 -16.63 -9.98 -4.45
C VAL A 64 -17.22 -11.38 -4.31
N VAL A 65 -18.38 -11.58 -4.92
CA VAL A 65 -19.10 -12.87 -4.97
C VAL A 65 -19.27 -13.33 -6.41
N ALA A 66 -19.30 -14.64 -6.61
CA ALA A 66 -19.69 -15.24 -7.88
C ALA A 66 -21.21 -15.44 -7.89
N LEU A 67 -21.84 -15.19 -9.03
CA LEU A 67 -23.27 -15.35 -9.25
C LEU A 67 -23.50 -16.40 -10.34
N GLN A 68 -24.33 -17.39 -10.03
CA GLN A 68 -24.84 -18.37 -10.99
C GLN A 68 -26.35 -18.18 -11.07
N VAL A 69 -26.82 -17.71 -12.22
CA VAL A 69 -28.22 -17.34 -12.42
C VAL A 69 -28.84 -18.28 -13.45
N SER A 70 -29.97 -18.87 -13.07
CA SER A 70 -30.82 -19.64 -13.97
C SER A 70 -32.01 -18.78 -14.37
N ALA A 71 -32.21 -18.60 -15.67
CA ALA A 71 -33.39 -17.94 -16.23
C ALA A 71 -34.33 -18.98 -16.84
N ASP A 72 -35.62 -18.62 -16.93
CA ASP A 72 -36.62 -19.47 -17.57
C ASP A 72 -36.15 -19.89 -18.98
N PRO A 73 -35.99 -21.20 -19.26
CA PRO A 73 -35.57 -21.70 -20.58
C PRO A 73 -36.51 -21.27 -21.72
N GLY A 74 -37.79 -21.02 -21.42
CA GLY A 74 -38.80 -20.54 -22.37
C GLY A 74 -38.79 -19.03 -22.61
N SER A 75 -38.01 -18.27 -21.84
CA SER A 75 -38.05 -16.81 -21.89
C SER A 75 -37.46 -16.23 -23.18
N PRO A 76 -37.96 -15.06 -23.64
CA PRO A 76 -37.39 -14.37 -24.78
C PRO A 76 -35.90 -14.06 -24.64
N SER A 77 -35.43 -13.70 -23.43
CA SER A 77 -34.01 -13.40 -23.19
C SER A 77 -33.13 -14.64 -23.20
N SER A 78 -33.65 -15.84 -22.88
CA SER A 78 -32.88 -17.09 -22.98
C SER A 78 -32.41 -17.40 -24.40
N ARG A 79 -33.08 -16.88 -25.44
CA ARG A 79 -32.61 -17.03 -26.84
C ARG A 79 -31.34 -16.24 -27.15
N SER A 80 -31.08 -15.14 -26.44
CA SER A 80 -29.94 -14.26 -26.69
C SER A 80 -28.87 -14.32 -25.60
N LEU A 81 -29.27 -14.43 -24.34
CA LEU A 81 -28.40 -14.44 -23.16
C LEU A 81 -28.15 -15.85 -22.61
N GLY A 82 -28.91 -16.84 -23.08
CA GLY A 82 -28.89 -18.20 -22.55
C GLY A 82 -29.70 -18.35 -21.26
N PRO A 83 -30.09 -19.60 -20.93
CA PRO A 83 -30.83 -19.94 -19.71
C PRO A 83 -29.95 -20.03 -18.46
N GLN A 84 -28.62 -20.09 -18.64
CA GLN A 84 -27.63 -20.16 -17.56
C GLN A 84 -26.65 -19.00 -17.72
N ARG A 85 -26.49 -18.18 -16.69
CA ARG A 85 -25.71 -16.95 -16.74
C ARG A 85 -24.78 -16.87 -15.55
N ILE A 86 -23.51 -16.68 -15.82
CA ILE A 86 -22.47 -16.59 -14.79
C ILE A 86 -21.93 -15.16 -14.79
N GLY A 87 -21.73 -14.61 -13.60
CA GLY A 87 -21.07 -13.34 -13.44
C GLY A 87 -20.61 -13.08 -12.03
N THR A 88 -20.37 -11.81 -11.73
CA THR A 88 -19.88 -11.37 -10.43
C THR A 88 -20.82 -10.35 -9.81
N GLY A 89 -20.77 -10.28 -8.48
CA GLY A 89 -21.42 -9.26 -7.70
C GLY A 89 -20.46 -8.68 -6.66
N VAL A 90 -20.80 -7.51 -6.14
CA VAL A 90 -20.10 -6.88 -5.02
C VAL A 90 -21.10 -6.66 -3.89
N VAL A 91 -20.78 -7.14 -2.69
CA VAL A 91 -21.59 -6.91 -1.50
C VAL A 91 -21.40 -5.46 -1.05
N ILE A 92 -22.50 -4.69 -1.03
CA ILE A 92 -22.51 -3.27 -0.66
C ILE A 92 -23.35 -2.99 0.60
N GLY A 93 -23.97 -4.01 1.18
CA GLY A 93 -24.75 -3.97 2.42
C GLY A 93 -25.04 -5.37 2.95
N GLU A 94 -25.75 -5.49 4.07
CA GLU A 94 -25.99 -6.78 4.76
C GLU A 94 -26.67 -7.83 3.87
N ASN A 95 -27.61 -7.41 3.02
CA ASN A 95 -28.33 -8.28 2.09
C ASN A 95 -28.44 -7.62 0.71
N LEU A 96 -27.43 -6.85 0.31
CA LEU A 96 -27.44 -6.08 -0.93
C LEU A 96 -26.19 -6.35 -1.76
N ILE A 97 -26.41 -6.86 -2.96
CA ILE A 97 -25.37 -7.17 -3.94
C ILE A 97 -25.58 -6.31 -5.18
N LEU A 98 -24.54 -5.59 -5.58
CA LEU A 98 -24.48 -4.89 -6.86
C LEU A 98 -23.98 -5.85 -7.93
N THR A 99 -24.68 -5.93 -9.06
CA THR A 99 -24.26 -6.73 -10.21
C THR A 99 -24.67 -6.06 -11.52
N VAL A 100 -24.36 -6.70 -12.63
CA VAL A 100 -24.75 -6.26 -13.97
C VAL A 100 -26.16 -6.74 -14.28
N GLY A 101 -27.04 -5.83 -14.69
CA GLY A 101 -28.47 -6.08 -14.81
C GLY A 101 -28.87 -7.22 -15.76
N TYR A 102 -28.06 -7.52 -16.78
CA TYR A 102 -28.39 -8.59 -17.74
C TYR A 102 -28.46 -9.98 -17.11
N LEU A 103 -27.74 -10.21 -15.99
CA LEU A 103 -27.80 -11.50 -15.29
C LEU A 103 -29.20 -11.77 -14.75
N LEU A 104 -29.91 -10.72 -14.32
CA LEU A 104 -31.16 -10.83 -13.57
C LEU A 104 -32.43 -10.80 -14.45
N ILE A 105 -32.29 -10.57 -15.76
CA ILE A 105 -33.43 -10.49 -16.67
C ILE A 105 -34.14 -11.85 -16.72
N GLU A 106 -35.40 -11.93 -16.29
CA GLU A 106 -36.17 -13.19 -16.32
C GLU A 106 -35.47 -14.33 -15.55
N ALA A 107 -34.70 -13.98 -14.51
CA ALA A 107 -34.06 -14.92 -13.60
C ALA A 107 -35.11 -15.60 -12.71
N GLU A 108 -35.01 -16.93 -12.61
CA GLU A 108 -35.83 -17.75 -11.71
C GLU A 108 -35.07 -18.08 -10.43
N ASP A 109 -33.79 -18.40 -10.55
CA ASP A 109 -32.94 -18.81 -9.42
C ASP A 109 -31.57 -18.14 -9.49
N ILE A 110 -31.03 -17.79 -8.32
CA ILE A 110 -29.76 -17.06 -8.17
C ILE A 110 -28.97 -17.72 -7.04
N ASP A 111 -27.96 -18.48 -7.42
CA ASP A 111 -26.95 -19.01 -6.52
C ASP A 111 -25.84 -17.97 -6.33
N VAL A 112 -25.65 -17.52 -5.08
CA VAL A 112 -24.56 -16.62 -4.68
C VAL A 112 -23.45 -17.46 -4.07
N LEU A 113 -22.20 -17.24 -4.48
CA LEU A 113 -21.05 -17.98 -3.98
C LEU A 113 -20.01 -16.99 -3.44
N ASP A 114 -19.67 -17.10 -2.16
CA ASP A 114 -18.60 -16.30 -1.57
C ASP A 114 -17.21 -16.75 -2.04
N HIS A 115 -16.16 -16.00 -1.65
CA HIS A 115 -14.76 -16.32 -1.95
C HIS A 115 -14.26 -17.70 -1.46
N GLN A 116 -15.02 -18.38 -0.59
CA GLN A 116 -14.79 -19.74 -0.09
C GLN A 116 -15.71 -20.77 -0.77
N GLN A 117 -16.43 -20.38 -1.83
CA GLN A 117 -17.44 -21.18 -2.53
C GLN A 117 -18.59 -21.65 -1.65
N ARG A 118 -18.94 -20.88 -0.61
CA ARG A 118 -20.14 -21.14 0.20
C ARG A 118 -21.35 -20.46 -0.42
N ARG A 119 -22.49 -21.15 -0.37
CA ARG A 119 -23.80 -20.62 -0.79
C ARG A 119 -24.40 -19.71 0.28
#